data_AF-A0A539DNC5-F1
#
_entry.id   AF-A0A539DNC5-F1
#
_cell.length_a   1.000
_cell.length_b   1.000
_cell.length_c   1.000
_cell.angle_alpha   90.00
_cell.angle_beta   90.00
_cell.angle_gamma   90.00
#
_symmetry.space_group_name_H-M   'P 1'
#
loop_
_entity.id
_entity.type
_entity.pdbx_description
1 polymer ?
#
loop_
_entity_poly.entity_id
_entity_poly.type
_entity_poly.pdbx_seq_one_letter_code
_entity_poly.pdbx_strand_id
1 'polypeptide(L)' 'RFELRYWDGGTWTEHVSRAGQQYTDPPVA' A
#
# COMPACT_ATOMS: atom_id res chain seq x y z
N ARG A 1 -1.14 9.45 -5.26
CA ARG A 1 -1.74 8.15 -5.63
C ARG A 1 -0.60 7.15 -5.83
N PHE A 2 -0.73 5.92 -5.32
CA PHE A 2 0.30 4.88 -5.39
C PHE A 2 0.19 4.08 -6.68
N GLU A 3 1.30 3.48 -7.11
CA GLU A 3 1.38 2.68 -8.34
C GLU A 3 1.03 1.20 -8.07
N LEU A 4 1.40 0.70 -6.88
CA LEU A 4 1.13 -0.66 -6.43
C LEU A 4 0.59 -0.65 -4.99
N ARG A 5 -0.29 -1.59 -4.68
CA ARG A 5 -0.75 -1.91 -3.33
C ARG A 5 -0.59 -3.40 -3.08
N TYR A 6 -0.23 -3.77 -1.86
CA TYR A 6 0.06 -5.16 -1.52
C TYR A 6 -1.20 -5.87 -0.99
N TRP A 7 -1.42 -7.10 -1.46
CA TRP A 7 -2.52 -7.99 -1.06
C TRP A 7 -1.95 -9.16 -0.25
N ASP A 8 -2.55 -9.45 0.90
CA ASP A 8 -2.08 -10.51 1.81
C ASP A 8 -2.78 -11.86 1.60
N GLY A 9 -3.79 -11.93 0.73
CA GLY A 9 -4.62 -13.12 0.52
C GLY A 9 -6.08 -12.94 0.95
N GLY A 10 -6.37 -11.97 1.82
CA GLY A 10 -7.73 -11.70 2.31
C GLY A 10 -8.10 -10.22 2.30
N THR A 11 -7.14 -9.30 2.46
CA THR A 11 -7.35 -7.86 2.42
C THR A 11 -6.19 -7.11 1.76
N TRP A 12 -6.48 -5.89 1.28
CA TRP A 12 -5.44 -4.98 0.86
C TRP A 12 -4.75 -4.43 2.09
N THR A 13 -3.42 -4.53 2.13
CA THR A 13 -2.61 -4.02 3.23
C THR A 13 -2.43 -2.50 3.12
N GLU A 14 -1.95 -1.90 4.20
CA GLU A 14 -1.50 -0.49 4.25
C GLU A 14 -0.22 -0.27 3.43
N HIS A 15 0.47 -1.34 3.02
CA HIS A 15 1.69 -1.23 2.24
C HIS A 15 1.37 -0.90 0.78
N VAL A 16 2.14 0.05 0.24
CA VAL A 16 2.02 0.55 -1.13
C VAL A 16 3.40 0.88 -1.68
N SER A 17 3.50 1.02 -3.01
CA SER A 17 4.72 1.47 -3.67
C SER A 17 4.47 2.71 -4.53
N ARG A 18 5.46 3.61 -4.55
CA ARG A 18 5.49 4.79 -5.42
C ARG A 18 6.94 5.09 -5.84
N ALA A 19 7.16 5.29 -7.13
CA ALA A 19 8.48 5.53 -7.70
C ALA A 19 9.50 4.46 -7.29
N GLY A 20 9.07 3.19 -7.21
CA GLY A 20 9.93 2.06 -6.82
C GLY A 20 10.26 1.98 -5.32
N GLN A 21 9.70 2.87 -4.49
CA GLN A 21 9.93 2.90 -3.05
C GLN A 21 8.68 2.47 -2.29
N GLN A 22 8.84 1.70 -1.22
CA GLN A 22 7.74 1.23 -0.38
C GLN A 22 7.34 2.28 0.66
N TYR A 23 6.03 2.38 0.89
CA TYR A 23 5.43 3.26 1.89
C TYR A 23 4.34 2.51 2.65
N THR A 24 4.00 3.03 3.82
CA THR A 24 2.78 2.68 4.55
C THR A 24 1.80 3.83 4.34
N ASP A 25 0.64 3.52 3.77
CA ASP A 25 -0.51 4.42 3.66
C ASP A 25 -1.34 4.25 4.94
N PRO A 26 -1.17 5.13 5.96
CA PRO A 26 -1.91 4.98 7.19
C PRO A 26 -3.41 5.08 6.90
N PRO A 27 -4.25 4.27 7.58
CA PRO A 27 -5.68 4.35 7.41
C PRO A 27 -6.13 5.76 7.78
N VAL A 28 -6.76 6.45 6.83
CA VAL A 28 -7.36 7.76 7.10
C VAL A 28 -8.49 7.52 8.12
N ALA A 29 -8.31 8.03 9.33
CA ALA A 29 -9.28 7.94 10.43
C ALA A 29 -10.56 8.74 10.14
#